data_AF-A0A5C8JCI3-F1
#
_entry.id   AF-A0A5C8JCI3-F1
#
_cell.length_a   1.000
_cell.length_b   1.000
_cell.length_c   1.000
_cell.angle_alpha   90.00
_cell.angle_beta   90.00
_cell.angle_gamma   90.00
#
_symmetry.space_group_name_H-M   'P 1'
#
loop_
_entity.id
_entity.type
_entity.pdbx_description
1 polymer ?
#
loop_
_entity_poly.entity_id
_entity_poly.type
_entity_poly.pdbx_seq_one_letter_code
_entity_poly.pdbx_strand_id
1 'polypeptide(L)'
;MAQDREQELAEVKPKEAKKGFVRLSINLSTETMDILRRLIEAKGLSITDGVRRAIKVWQFVEEQTEKGNELAVIEPNGDVRKVLVL
;
A
#
# COMPACT_ATOMS: atom_id res chain seq x y z
N MET A 1 -27.64 40.40 -10.50
CA MET A 1 -26.27 40.01 -10.11
C MET A 1 -26.33 39.13 -8.85
N ALA A 2 -26.93 37.94 -8.93
CA ALA A 2 -27.02 37.03 -7.79
C ALA A 2 -27.29 35.57 -8.26
N GLN A 3 -26.68 35.13 -9.36
CA GLN A 3 -26.89 33.76 -9.86
C GLN A 3 -25.61 33.01 -10.27
N ASP A 4 -24.42 33.57 -10.01
CA ASP A 4 -23.16 33.03 -10.58
C ASP A 4 -22.24 32.31 -9.56
N ARG A 5 -22.74 31.83 -8.42
CA ARG A 5 -21.86 31.23 -7.37
C ARG A 5 -22.22 29.83 -6.86
N GLU A 6 -23.21 29.15 -7.45
CA GLU A 6 -23.62 27.81 -6.99
C GLU A 6 -23.28 26.66 -7.96
N GLN A 7 -22.49 26.89 -9.01
CA GLN A 7 -22.12 25.85 -9.97
C GLN A 7 -20.61 25.63 -10.05
N GLU A 8 -19.96 25.24 -8.95
CA GLU A 8 -18.69 24.52 -9.06
C GLU A 8 -18.44 23.59 -7.86
N LEU A 9 -19.46 22.83 -7.46
CA LEU A 9 -19.21 21.52 -6.86
C LEU A 9 -18.96 20.57 -8.02
N ALA A 10 -17.78 20.67 -8.61
CA ALA A 10 -17.30 19.72 -9.59
C ALA A 10 -17.34 18.34 -8.93
N GLU A 11 -18.30 17.51 -9.35
CA GLU A 11 -18.32 16.09 -9.05
C GLU A 11 -16.94 15.54 -9.40
N VAL A 12 -16.13 15.25 -8.39
CA VAL A 12 -14.90 14.48 -8.57
C VAL A 12 -15.35 13.07 -8.92
N LYS A 13 -15.67 12.85 -10.20
CA LYS A 13 -15.97 11.53 -10.71
C LYS A 13 -14.76 10.65 -10.38
N PRO A 14 -14.95 9.52 -9.67
CA PRO A 14 -13.86 8.61 -9.37
C PRO A 14 -13.15 8.30 -10.68
N LYS A 15 -11.86 8.65 -10.75
CA LYS A 15 -11.02 8.42 -11.92
C LYS A 15 -11.14 6.93 -12.25
N GLU A 16 -11.81 6.59 -13.36
CA GLU A 16 -12.05 5.18 -13.73
C GLU A 16 -10.71 4.44 -13.66
N ALA A 17 -10.62 3.46 -12.77
CA ALA A 17 -9.43 2.64 -12.63
C ALA A 17 -9.22 1.94 -13.97
N LYS A 18 -8.22 2.41 -14.75
CA LYS A 18 -7.89 1.84 -16.06
C LYS A 18 -7.70 0.33 -15.90
N LYS A 19 -8.63 -0.46 -16.42
CA LYS A 19 -8.55 -1.92 -16.45
C LYS A 19 -7.44 -2.29 -17.45
N GLY A 20 -6.25 -2.58 -16.93
CA GLY A 20 -5.11 -2.99 -17.73
C GLY A 20 -4.05 -3.67 -16.88
N PHE A 21 -3.29 -4.57 -17.49
CA PHE A 21 -2.09 -5.14 -16.88
C PHE A 21 -0.86 -4.37 -17.37
N VAL A 22 0.00 -3.96 -16.44
CA VAL A 22 1.32 -3.40 -16.74
C VAL A 22 2.36 -4.48 -16.51
N ARG A 23 3.26 -4.69 -17.48
CA ARG A 23 4.39 -5.61 -17.32
C ARG A 23 5.50 -4.90 -16.54
N LEU A 24 5.91 -5.49 -15.43
CA LEU A 24 7.01 -4.98 -14.61
C LEU A 24 8.26 -5.82 -14.85
N SER A 25 9.38 -5.16 -15.14
CA SER A 25 10.72 -5.77 -15.17
C SER A 25 11.61 -4.92 -14.28
N ILE A 26 12.11 -5.50 -13.20
CA ILE A 26 12.93 -4.80 -12.20
C ILE A 26 14.14 -5.66 -11.84
N ASN A 27 15.23 -4.98 -11.49
CA ASN A 27 16.40 -5.65 -10.92
C ASN A 27 16.21 -5.73 -9.40
N LEU A 28 16.38 -6.92 -8.86
CA LEU A 28 16.39 -7.19 -7.42
C LEU A 28 17.69 -7.90 -7.06
N SER A 29 18.23 -7.62 -5.88
CA SER A 29 19.30 -8.46 -5.35
C SER A 29 18.78 -9.88 -5.10
N THR A 30 19.68 -10.86 -5.12
CA THR A 30 19.36 -12.25 -4.80
C THR A 30 18.71 -12.34 -3.42
N GLU A 31 19.26 -11.64 -2.43
CA GLU A 31 18.73 -11.59 -1.06
C GLU A 31 17.28 -11.12 -1.01
N THR A 32 16.95 -10.01 -1.69
CA THR A 32 15.57 -9.49 -1.72
C THR A 32 14.62 -10.48 -2.40
N MET A 33 15.07 -11.13 -3.47
CA MET A 33 14.27 -12.15 -4.15
C MET A 33 14.03 -13.37 -3.25
N ASP A 34 15.02 -13.80 -2.47
CA ASP A 34 14.89 -14.93 -1.54
C ASP A 34 13.93 -14.59 -0.39
N ILE A 35 13.99 -13.38 0.15
CA ILE A 35 13.03 -12.89 1.14
C ILE A 35 11.61 -12.92 0.57
N LEU A 36 11.41 -12.37 -0.65
CA LEU A 36 10.10 -12.37 -1.29
C LEU A 36 9.58 -13.80 -1.50
N ARG A 37 10.41 -14.72 -1.98
CA ARG A 37 10.04 -16.15 -2.15
C ARG A 37 9.61 -16.79 -0.84
N ARG A 38 10.41 -16.63 0.23
CA ARG A 38 10.08 -17.17 1.55
C ARG A 38 8.74 -16.66 2.07
N LEU A 39 8.44 -15.37 1.88
CA LEU A 39 7.20 -14.75 2.34
C LEU A 39 5.95 -15.24 1.59
N ILE A 40 6.09 -15.58 0.30
CA ILE A 40 4.95 -16.01 -0.55
C ILE A 40 4.74 -17.52 -0.55
N GLU A 41 5.81 -18.32 -0.45
CA GLU A 41 5.76 -19.79 -0.49
C GLU A 41 4.94 -20.36 0.66
N ALA A 42 5.17 -19.85 1.87
CA ALA A 42 4.40 -20.25 3.06
C ALA A 42 2.88 -20.02 2.91
N LYS A 43 2.47 -19.21 1.92
CA LYS A 43 1.07 -18.83 1.65
C LYS A 43 0.58 -19.33 0.29
N GLY A 44 1.39 -20.07 -0.46
CA GLY A 44 1.06 -20.56 -1.81
C GLY A 44 0.79 -19.44 -2.83
N LEU A 45 1.45 -18.28 -2.69
CA LEU A 45 1.19 -17.11 -3.52
C LEU A 45 2.17 -16.98 -4.68
N SER A 46 1.71 -16.39 -5.79
CA SER A 46 2.58 -16.04 -6.91
C SER A 46 3.48 -14.84 -6.57
N ILE A 47 4.58 -14.68 -7.31
CA ILE A 47 5.47 -13.50 -7.21
C ILE A 47 4.68 -12.21 -7.42
N THR A 48 3.77 -12.19 -8.40
CA THR A 48 2.91 -11.05 -8.69
C THR A 48 2.00 -10.72 -7.49
N ASP A 49 1.42 -11.72 -6.83
CA ASP A 49 0.60 -11.50 -5.64
C ASP A 49 1.42 -11.01 -4.46
N GLY A 50 2.65 -11.52 -4.31
CA GLY A 50 3.62 -11.03 -3.33
C GLY A 50 3.90 -9.54 -3.50
N VAL A 51 4.27 -9.12 -4.71
CA VAL A 51 4.54 -7.72 -5.04
C VAL A 51 3.29 -6.85 -4.82
N ARG A 52 2.11 -7.28 -5.27
CA ARG A 52 0.86 -6.54 -5.04
C ARG A 52 0.54 -6.36 -3.57
N ARG A 53 0.74 -7.41 -2.75
CA ARG A 53 0.52 -7.33 -1.29
C ARG A 53 1.53 -6.40 -0.63
N ALA A 54 2.80 -6.48 -1.01
CA ALA A 54 3.84 -5.58 -0.50
C ALA A 54 3.50 -4.11 -0.79
N ILE A 55 3.07 -3.79 -2.01
CA ILE A 55 2.65 -2.43 -2.39
C ILE A 55 1.45 -1.97 -1.56
N LYS A 56 0.45 -2.82 -1.31
CA LYS A 56 -0.71 -2.46 -0.48
C LYS A 56 -0.35 -2.20 0.98
N VAL A 57 0.56 -3.01 1.54
CA VAL A 57 1.05 -2.81 2.90
C VAL A 57 1.83 -1.50 2.98
N TRP A 58 2.71 -1.24 2.02
CA TRP A 58 3.43 0.04 1.91
C TRP A 58 2.45 1.21 1.86
N GLN A 59 1.48 1.17 0.94
CA GLN A 59 0.47 2.21 0.80
C GLN A 59 -0.26 2.48 2.12
N PHE A 60 -0.69 1.43 2.81
CA PHE A 60 -1.36 1.58 4.10
C PHE A 60 -0.47 2.28 5.14
N VAL A 61 0.81 1.88 5.24
CA VAL A 61 1.78 2.48 6.15
C VAL A 61 1.95 3.97 5.88
N GLU A 62 2.13 4.36 4.61
CA GLU A 62 2.22 5.78 4.21
C GLU A 62 0.95 6.54 4.59
N GLU A 63 -0.23 6.02 4.22
CA GLU A 63 -1.51 6.68 4.50
C GLU A 63 -1.77 6.86 6.01
N GLN A 64 -1.33 5.92 6.86
CA GLN A 64 -1.45 6.08 8.31
C GLN A 64 -0.47 7.15 8.83
N THR A 65 0.77 7.12 8.35
CA THR A 65 1.81 8.07 8.75
C THR A 65 1.44 9.50 8.35
N GLU A 66 0.92 9.70 7.13
CA GLU A 66 0.44 11.00 6.64
C GLU A 66 -0.73 11.56 7.48
N LYS A 67 -1.57 10.68 8.03
CA LYS A 67 -2.67 11.06 8.94
C LYS A 67 -2.18 11.39 10.35
N GLY A 68 -0.89 11.23 10.64
CA GLY A 68 -0.31 11.40 11.97
C GLY A 68 -0.56 10.21 12.91
N ASN A 69 -1.03 9.06 12.40
CA ASN A 69 -1.18 7.85 13.19
C ASN A 69 0.17 7.17 13.41
N GLU A 70 0.28 6.43 14.51
CA GLU A 70 1.47 5.64 14.82
C GLU A 70 1.27 4.17 14.48
N LEU A 71 2.34 3.50 14.08
CA LEU A 71 2.37 2.06 13.89
C LEU A 71 2.96 1.37 15.11
N ALA A 72 2.37 0.25 15.52
CA ALA A 72 2.84 -0.55 16.63
C ALA A 72 2.70 -2.04 16.35
N VAL A 73 3.64 -2.82 16.89
CA VAL A 73 3.51 -4.27 17.04
C VAL A 73 2.96 -4.52 18.44
N ILE A 74 1.85 -5.27 18.50
CA ILE A 74 1.31 -5.78 19.75
C ILE A 74 1.72 -7.25 19.83
N GLU A 75 2.60 -7.55 20.79
CA GLU A 75 3.09 -8.89 21.04
C GLU A 75 2.01 -9.75 21.73
N PRO A 76 2.07 -11.09 21.63
CA PRO A 76 1.07 -11.97 22.26
C PRO A 76 0.95 -11.82 23.78
N ASN A 77 1.99 -11.31 24.44
CA ASN A 77 2.02 -11.03 25.87
C ASN A 77 1.39 -9.67 26.25
N GLY A 78 0.91 -8.90 25.27
CA GLY A 78 0.32 -7.58 25.47
C GLY A 78 1.31 -6.41 25.40
N ASP A 79 2.60 -6.68 25.21
CA ASP A 79 3.60 -5.61 25.05
C ASP A 79 3.39 -4.86 23.73
N VAL A 80 3.44 -3.54 23.80
CA VAL A 80 3.29 -2.67 22.63
C VAL A 80 4.63 -2.05 22.29
N ARG A 81 5.12 -2.31 21.07
CA ARG A 81 6.35 -1.72 20.53
C ARG A 81 6.04 -0.81 19.35
N LYS A 82 6.37 0.47 19.47
CA LYS A 82 6.25 1.44 18.38
C LYS A 82 7.20 1.06 17.24
N VAL A 83 6.68 1.10 16.01
CA VAL A 83 7.45 0.89 14.77
C VAL A 83 7.72 2.26 14.16
N LEU A 84 9.00 2.55 13.94
CA LEU A 84 9.44 3.68 13.15
C LEU A 84 9.74 3.18 11.75
N VAL A 85 8.93 3.60 10.78
CA VAL A 85 9.21 3.41 9.36
C VAL A 85 9.91 4.68 8.88
N LEU A 86 11.12 4.54 8.32
CA LEU A 86 11.98 5.64 7.86
C LEU A 86 11.83 5.86 6.35
#